data_AF-A0A517MEF5-F1
#
_entry.id   AF-A0A517MEF5-F1
#
_cell.length_a   1.000
_cell.length_b   1.000
_cell.length_c   1.000
_cell.angle_alpha   90.00
_cell.angle_beta   90.00
_cell.angle_gamma   90.00
#
_symmetry.space_group_name_H-M   'P 1'
#
loop_
_entity.id
_entity.type
_entity.pdbx_description
1 polymer ?
#
loop_
_entity_poly.entity_id
_entity_poly.type
_entity_poly.pdbx_seq_one_letter_code
_entity_poly.pdbx_strand_id
1 'polypeptide(L)'
;MKFSDISWFAIACALFAALCWGMYGPTLTHARSPNREWGPFKPYLFIGIAYLVIAIIGGAVMMKYVFNDNFDYSGKYVPAMKWGFLAGCLGALGALGLTFSLTKAGGSPSYVMPIIFGGAVSINALASYFSHSGHSINPLMWVGMALVAVGICLTAGFAPHGPPKKVVTAEPSAADVAETTAPVVVDDDPDN
;
A
#
# COMPACT_ATOMS: atom_id res chain seq x y z
N MET A 1 23.92 -10.85 14.28
CA MET A 1 24.50 -10.00 13.23
C MET A 1 25.54 -9.12 13.90
N LYS A 2 26.83 -9.28 13.58
CA LYS A 2 27.88 -8.37 14.09
C LYS A 2 27.84 -7.10 13.23
N PHE A 3 28.02 -5.93 13.85
CA PHE A 3 28.00 -4.65 13.13
C PHE A 3 29.09 -4.55 12.05
N SER A 4 30.10 -5.42 12.08
CA SER A 4 31.17 -5.54 11.09
C SER A 4 30.73 -6.12 9.74
N ASP A 5 29.59 -6.80 9.67
CA ASP A 5 29.13 -7.51 8.46
C ASP A 5 28.11 -6.69 7.65
N ILE A 6 27.98 -5.41 7.99
CA ILE A 6 26.98 -4.51 7.42
C ILE A 6 27.45 -3.98 6.06
N SER A 7 26.75 -4.39 5.00
CA SER A 7 26.89 -3.74 3.70
C SER A 7 26.29 -2.33 3.77
N TRP A 8 27.17 -1.31 3.78
CA TRP A 8 26.75 0.09 3.77
C TRP A 8 25.88 0.43 2.55
N PHE A 9 26.12 -0.24 1.42
CA PHE A 9 25.29 -0.12 0.23
C PHE A 9 23.86 -0.64 0.47
N ALA A 10 23.70 -1.77 1.17
CA ALA A 10 22.38 -2.29 1.52
C ALA A 10 21.63 -1.32 2.44
N ILE A 11 22.31 -0.68 3.40
CA ILE A 11 21.71 0.36 4.24
C ILE A 11 21.27 1.56 3.39
N ALA A 12 22.12 2.04 2.49
CA ALA A 12 21.78 3.17 1.62
C ALA A 12 20.53 2.87 0.77
N CYS A 13 20.44 1.67 0.17
CA CYS A 13 19.25 1.23 -0.56
C CYS A 13 18.00 1.13 0.33
N ALA A 14 18.16 0.62 1.57
CA ALA A 14 17.05 0.54 2.52
C ALA A 14 16.55 1.94 2.95
N LEU A 15 17.46 2.89 3.17
CA LEU A 15 17.11 4.28 3.49
C LEU A 15 16.42 4.97 2.30
N PHE A 16 16.88 4.73 1.07
CA PHE A 16 16.21 5.22 -0.13
C PHE A 16 14.79 4.65 -0.27
N ALA A 17 14.62 3.34 -0.05
CA ALA A 17 13.30 2.72 -0.04
C ALA A 17 12.40 3.34 1.05
N ALA A 18 12.92 3.56 2.27
CA ALA A 18 12.19 4.22 3.34
C ALA A 18 11.78 5.65 2.98
N LEU A 19 12.63 6.39 2.27
CA LEU A 19 12.31 7.72 1.76
C LEU A 19 11.19 7.68 0.72
N CYS A 20 11.24 6.77 -0.25
CA CYS A 20 10.18 6.59 -1.25
C CYS A 20 8.83 6.26 -0.60
N TRP A 21 8.82 5.32 0.35
CA TRP A 21 7.60 4.96 1.09
C TRP A 21 7.11 6.05 2.03
N GLY A 22 8.02 6.82 2.63
CA GLY A 22 7.66 8.00 3.44
C GLY A 22 6.97 9.08 2.61
N MET A 23 7.52 9.38 1.42
CA MET A 23 6.95 10.38 0.49
C MET A 23 5.68 9.90 -0.23
N TYR A 24 5.40 8.60 -0.23
CA TYR A 24 4.18 8.04 -0.80
C TYR A 24 2.91 8.58 -0.13
N GLY A 25 2.90 8.77 1.20
CA GLY A 25 1.73 9.29 1.93
C GLY A 25 1.30 10.70 1.47
N PRO A 26 2.21 11.69 1.49
CA PRO A 26 1.94 13.03 0.97
C PRO A 26 1.55 13.07 -0.51
N THR A 27 2.27 12.34 -1.37
CA THR A 27 1.96 12.31 -2.82
C THR A 27 0.59 11.70 -3.09
N LEU A 28 0.22 10.64 -2.36
CA LEU A 28 -1.12 10.06 -2.45
C LEU A 28 -2.21 11.04 -1.96
N THR A 29 -1.92 11.86 -0.96
CA THR A 29 -2.85 12.89 -0.47
C THR A 29 -3.13 13.94 -1.54
N HIS A 30 -2.12 14.34 -2.32
CA HIS A 30 -2.30 15.23 -3.48
C HIS A 30 -3.06 14.58 -4.65
N ALA A 31 -2.93 13.27 -4.84
CA ALA A 31 -3.66 12.55 -5.88
C ALA A 31 -5.15 12.33 -5.54
N ARG A 32 -5.55 12.55 -4.28
CA ARG A 32 -6.96 12.43 -3.85
C ARG A 32 -7.78 13.59 -4.36
N SER A 33 -9.05 13.32 -4.66
CA SER A 33 -9.98 14.37 -5.05
C SER A 33 -10.26 15.33 -3.89
N PRO A 34 -10.01 16.65 -4.05
CA PRO A 34 -10.33 17.64 -3.03
C PRO A 34 -11.83 17.64 -2.68
N ASN A 35 -12.68 17.54 -3.72
CA ASN A 35 -14.14 17.66 -3.67
C ASN A 35 -14.89 16.34 -3.95
N ARG A 36 -14.23 15.18 -3.84
CA ARG A 36 -14.81 13.85 -4.16
C ARG A 36 -15.27 13.67 -5.63
N GLU A 37 -14.74 14.46 -6.55
CA GLU A 37 -14.94 14.37 -8.01
C GLU A 37 -14.47 13.03 -8.61
N TRP A 38 -13.54 12.33 -7.97
CA TRP A 38 -13.16 10.96 -8.35
C TRP A 38 -12.95 10.05 -7.16
N GLY A 39 -13.23 8.77 -7.39
CA GLY A 39 -13.03 7.71 -6.42
C GLY A 39 -11.55 7.39 -6.18
N PRO A 40 -11.25 6.70 -5.07
CA PRO A 40 -9.87 6.36 -4.68
C PRO A 40 -9.16 5.41 -5.64
N PHE A 41 -9.92 4.69 -6.47
CA PHE A 41 -9.36 3.78 -7.46
C PHE A 41 -8.74 4.48 -8.67
N LYS A 42 -9.07 5.75 -8.93
CA LYS A 42 -8.51 6.51 -10.06
C LYS A 42 -6.99 6.75 -9.89
N PRO A 43 -6.51 7.23 -8.72
CA PRO A 43 -5.07 7.21 -8.40
C PRO A 43 -4.48 5.80 -8.29
N TYR A 44 -5.22 4.86 -7.70
CA TYR A 44 -4.75 3.48 -7.51
C TYR A 44 -4.39 2.79 -8.83
N LEU A 45 -5.19 3.01 -9.89
CA LEU A 45 -4.89 2.47 -11.22
C LEU A 45 -3.53 2.96 -11.73
N PHE A 46 -3.24 4.26 -11.58
CA PHE A 46 -1.95 4.83 -12.00
C PHE A 46 -0.78 4.36 -11.13
N ILE A 47 -1.01 4.08 -9.85
CA ILE A 47 -0.01 3.42 -9.00
C ILE A 47 0.30 2.02 -9.57
N GLY A 48 -0.73 1.26 -9.95
CA GLY A 48 -0.56 -0.05 -10.60
C GLY A 48 0.20 0.02 -11.92
N ILE A 49 -0.10 1.02 -12.77
CA ILE A 49 0.63 1.26 -14.02
C ILE A 49 2.10 1.56 -13.72
N ALA A 50 2.39 2.43 -12.76
CA ALA A 50 3.75 2.75 -12.37
C ALA A 50 4.52 1.50 -11.88
N TYR A 51 3.85 0.62 -11.11
CA TYR A 51 4.44 -0.63 -10.66
C TYR A 51 4.75 -1.57 -11.82
N LEU A 52 3.83 -1.69 -12.79
CA LEU A 52 4.06 -2.52 -13.99
C LEU A 52 5.25 -2.00 -14.79
N VAL A 53 5.30 -0.69 -15.06
CA VAL A 53 6.39 -0.07 -15.83
C VAL A 53 7.72 -0.24 -15.12
N ILE A 54 7.82 0.13 -13.84
CA ILE A 54 9.09 0.09 -13.10
C ILE A 54 9.53 -1.36 -12.85
N ALA A 55 8.62 -2.26 -12.46
CA ALA A 55 8.99 -3.65 -12.17
C ALA A 55 9.42 -4.41 -13.42
N ILE A 56 8.69 -4.26 -14.54
CA ILE A 56 9.01 -4.99 -15.77
C ILE A 56 10.25 -4.38 -16.44
N ILE A 57 10.25 -3.06 -16.69
CA ILE A 57 11.35 -2.41 -17.41
C ILE A 57 12.60 -2.37 -16.52
N GLY A 58 12.47 -1.91 -15.28
CA GLY A 58 13.58 -1.85 -14.34
C GLY A 58 14.16 -3.23 -14.05
N GLY A 59 13.31 -4.24 -13.83
CA GLY A 59 13.74 -5.63 -13.65
C GLY A 59 14.51 -6.15 -14.86
N ALA A 60 13.96 -6.00 -16.07
CA ALA A 60 14.60 -6.44 -17.30
C ALA A 60 15.95 -5.74 -17.57
N VAL A 61 16.03 -4.43 -17.31
CA VAL A 61 17.28 -3.66 -17.44
C VAL A 61 18.33 -4.15 -16.45
N MET A 62 17.96 -4.33 -15.18
CA MET A 62 18.89 -4.81 -14.16
C MET A 62 19.37 -6.24 -14.46
N MET A 63 18.47 -7.13 -14.88
CA MET A 63 18.82 -8.49 -15.30
C MET A 63 19.85 -8.46 -16.44
N LYS A 64 19.58 -7.69 -17.50
CA LYS A 64 20.42 -7.70 -18.69
C LYS A 64 21.76 -6.97 -18.52
N TYR A 65 21.76 -5.79 -17.90
CA TYR A 65 22.91 -4.89 -17.92
C TYR A 65 23.73 -4.88 -16.64
N VAL A 66 23.16 -5.27 -15.50
CA VAL A 66 23.86 -5.23 -14.21
C VAL A 66 24.23 -6.64 -13.75
N PHE A 67 23.27 -7.57 -13.83
CA PHE A 67 23.48 -8.95 -13.35
C PHE A 67 23.85 -9.94 -14.46
N ASN A 68 23.82 -9.51 -15.73
CA ASN A 68 24.13 -10.31 -16.91
C ASN A 68 23.38 -11.66 -16.93
N ASP A 69 22.11 -11.63 -16.53
CA ASP A 69 21.23 -12.78 -16.41
C ASP A 69 20.45 -13.03 -17.71
N ASN A 70 19.87 -14.22 -17.82
CA ASN A 70 19.07 -14.66 -18.95
C ASN A 70 17.56 -14.60 -18.62
N PHE A 71 16.73 -14.53 -19.65
CA PHE A 71 15.26 -14.54 -19.51
C PHE A 71 14.69 -15.97 -19.52
N ASP A 72 15.50 -16.99 -19.21
CA ASP A 72 15.03 -18.37 -19.10
C ASP A 72 14.44 -18.61 -17.70
N TYR A 73 13.19 -19.03 -17.65
CA TYR A 73 12.47 -19.36 -16.42
C TYR A 73 12.18 -20.86 -16.28
N SER A 74 12.81 -21.70 -17.11
CA SER A 74 12.66 -23.15 -17.09
C SER A 74 13.59 -23.83 -16.09
N GLY A 75 13.29 -25.09 -15.75
CA GLY A 75 14.11 -25.94 -14.90
C GLY A 75 14.43 -25.32 -13.55
N LYS A 76 15.72 -25.02 -13.31
CA LYS A 76 16.23 -24.49 -12.03
C LYS A 76 15.71 -23.08 -11.70
N TYR A 77 15.19 -22.34 -12.68
CA TYR A 77 14.70 -20.97 -12.50
C TYR A 77 13.20 -20.90 -12.18
N VAL A 78 12.47 -22.02 -12.21
CA VAL A 78 11.04 -22.09 -11.87
C VAL A 78 10.71 -21.48 -10.50
N PRO A 79 11.54 -21.66 -9.44
CA PRO A 79 11.31 -20.99 -8.16
C PRO A 79 11.32 -19.46 -8.27
N ALA A 80 12.17 -18.86 -9.11
CA ALA A 80 12.23 -17.41 -9.29
C ALA A 80 10.91 -16.87 -9.85
N MET A 81 10.34 -17.57 -10.85
CA MET A 81 9.03 -17.25 -11.40
C MET A 81 7.91 -17.45 -10.38
N LYS A 82 7.85 -18.62 -9.72
CA LYS A 82 6.75 -18.97 -8.81
C LYS A 82 6.73 -18.09 -7.56
N TRP A 83 7.86 -17.97 -6.87
CA TRP A 83 7.95 -17.19 -5.63
C TRP A 83 7.97 -15.69 -5.92
N GLY A 84 8.57 -15.26 -7.04
CA GLY A 84 8.50 -13.88 -7.49
C GLY A 84 7.06 -13.44 -7.77
N PHE A 85 6.29 -14.26 -8.48
CA PHE A 85 4.88 -13.98 -8.74
C PHE A 85 4.04 -13.96 -7.46
N LEU A 86 4.23 -14.95 -6.57
CA LEU A 86 3.51 -15.00 -5.30
C LEU A 86 3.83 -13.79 -4.41
N ALA A 87 5.10 -13.39 -4.33
CA ALA A 87 5.52 -12.18 -3.63
C ALA A 87 4.87 -10.92 -4.23
N GLY A 88 4.81 -10.83 -5.56
CA GLY A 88 4.10 -9.77 -6.27
C GLY A 88 2.61 -9.69 -5.92
N CYS A 89 1.93 -10.84 -5.88
CA CYS A 89 0.52 -10.94 -5.47
C CYS A 89 0.31 -10.46 -4.02
N LEU A 90 1.16 -10.88 -3.08
CA LEU A 90 1.08 -10.43 -1.69
C LEU A 90 1.29 -8.91 -1.57
N GLY A 91 2.23 -8.35 -2.35
CA GLY A 91 2.46 -6.90 -2.41
C GLY A 91 1.26 -6.14 -2.98
N ALA A 92 0.66 -6.64 -4.07
CA ALA A 92 -0.51 -6.03 -4.70
C ALA A 92 -1.74 -6.05 -3.79
N LEU A 93 -1.99 -7.17 -3.10
CA LEU A 93 -3.07 -7.29 -2.11
C LEU A 93 -2.82 -6.36 -0.90
N GLY A 94 -1.58 -6.22 -0.45
CA GLY A 94 -1.19 -5.25 0.58
C GLY A 94 -1.49 -3.81 0.16
N ALA A 95 -1.15 -3.42 -1.08
CA ALA A 95 -1.43 -2.09 -1.62
C ALA A 95 -2.95 -1.82 -1.78
N LEU A 96 -3.71 -2.86 -2.16
CA LEU A 96 -5.17 -2.80 -2.19
C LEU A 96 -5.74 -2.55 -0.79
N GLY A 97 -5.28 -3.29 0.21
CA GLY A 97 -5.67 -3.14 1.62
C GLY A 97 -5.34 -1.75 2.18
N LEU A 98 -4.13 -1.25 1.90
CA LEU A 98 -3.71 0.13 2.22
C LEU A 98 -4.67 1.15 1.62
N THR A 99 -5.04 0.97 0.35
CA THR A 99 -5.96 1.86 -0.36
C THR A 99 -7.34 1.85 0.30
N PHE A 100 -7.90 0.67 0.57
CA PHE A 100 -9.18 0.57 1.29
C PHE A 100 -9.14 1.22 2.68
N SER A 101 -8.07 0.97 3.44
CA SER A 101 -7.87 1.56 4.77
C SER A 101 -7.88 3.08 4.73
N LEU A 102 -7.14 3.67 3.79
CA LEU A 102 -7.01 5.12 3.68
C LEU A 102 -8.20 5.83 3.05
N THR A 103 -9.07 5.11 2.32
CA THR A 103 -10.05 5.76 1.44
C THR A 103 -11.48 5.37 1.72
N LYS A 104 -11.75 4.09 1.98
CA LYS A 104 -13.10 3.60 2.32
C LYS A 104 -13.34 3.63 3.82
N ALA A 105 -12.33 3.24 4.62
CA ALA A 105 -12.41 3.27 6.08
C ALA A 105 -12.08 4.65 6.68
N GLY A 106 -11.72 5.64 5.85
CA GLY A 106 -11.41 7.01 6.30
C GLY A 106 -10.12 7.14 7.09
N GLY A 107 -9.22 6.16 6.98
CA GLY A 107 -8.00 6.14 7.78
C GLY A 107 -6.99 7.20 7.40
N SER A 108 -6.28 7.72 8.39
CA SER A 108 -5.23 8.72 8.16
C SER A 108 -3.86 8.04 7.95
N PRO A 109 -3.00 8.55 7.04
CA PRO A 109 -1.64 8.03 6.88
C PRO A 109 -0.84 8.01 8.18
N SER A 110 -1.12 8.93 9.11
CA SER A 110 -0.42 9.09 10.39
C SER A 110 -0.45 7.85 11.27
N TYR A 111 -1.53 7.06 11.24
CA TYR A 111 -1.60 5.80 11.98
C TYR A 111 -1.62 4.57 11.08
N VAL A 112 -2.16 4.67 9.86
CA VAL A 112 -2.24 3.53 8.95
C VAL A 112 -0.84 3.09 8.48
N MET A 113 0.05 4.04 8.17
CA MET A 113 1.39 3.71 7.69
C MET A 113 2.25 3.03 8.77
N PRO A 114 2.36 3.55 10.01
CA PRO A 114 3.10 2.85 11.06
C PRO A 114 2.56 1.45 11.34
N ILE A 115 1.24 1.26 11.37
CA ILE A 115 0.63 -0.06 11.61
C ILE A 115 1.02 -1.06 10.51
N ILE A 116 0.93 -0.67 9.24
CA ILE A 116 1.24 -1.58 8.12
C ILE A 116 2.73 -1.89 8.08
N PHE A 117 3.60 -0.88 8.12
CA PHE A 117 5.04 -1.10 7.97
C PHE A 117 5.67 -1.73 9.22
N GLY A 118 5.30 -1.29 10.42
CA GLY A 118 5.78 -1.90 11.66
C GLY A 118 5.16 -3.29 11.88
N GLY A 119 3.90 -3.49 11.52
CA GLY A 119 3.25 -4.80 11.51
C GLY A 119 3.94 -5.77 10.57
N ALA A 120 4.31 -5.34 9.36
CA ALA A 120 5.03 -6.17 8.40
C ALA A 120 6.37 -6.68 8.95
N VAL A 121 7.13 -5.85 9.67
CA VAL A 121 8.37 -6.27 10.34
C VAL A 121 8.09 -7.37 11.37
N SER A 122 7.02 -7.23 12.15
CA SER A 122 6.61 -8.22 13.15
C SER A 122 6.20 -9.53 12.49
N ILE A 123 5.33 -9.48 11.46
CA ILE A 123 4.89 -10.68 10.72
C ILE A 123 6.08 -11.40 10.08
N ASN A 124 7.04 -10.68 9.51
CA ASN A 124 8.25 -11.29 8.96
C ASN A 124 9.09 -12.00 10.04
N ALA A 125 9.20 -11.41 11.24
CA ALA A 125 9.87 -12.04 12.37
C ALA A 125 9.14 -13.33 12.81
N LEU A 126 7.80 -13.32 12.89
CA LEU A 126 7.02 -14.53 13.18
C LEU A 126 7.18 -15.59 12.09
N ALA A 127 7.09 -15.21 10.81
CA ALA A 127 7.28 -16.15 9.70
C ALA A 127 8.68 -16.80 9.75
N SER A 128 9.70 -16.02 10.10
CA SER A 128 11.06 -16.51 10.32
C SER A 128 11.16 -17.47 11.51
N TYR A 129 10.46 -17.14 12.61
CA TYR A 129 10.36 -17.99 13.80
C TYR A 129 9.74 -19.36 13.47
N PHE A 130 8.61 -19.38 12.77
CA PHE A 130 7.92 -20.63 12.41
C PHE A 130 8.66 -21.45 11.35
N SER A 131 9.46 -20.80 10.50
CA SER A 131 10.22 -21.49 9.45
C SER A 131 11.52 -22.14 9.98
N HIS A 132 12.03 -21.71 11.13
CA HIS A 132 13.25 -22.28 11.73
C HIS A 132 12.93 -23.51 12.59
N SER A 133 13.24 -24.68 12.05
CA SER A 133 13.14 -25.96 12.77
C SER A 133 14.44 -26.25 13.52
N GLY A 134 14.56 -25.73 14.75
CA GLY A 134 15.61 -26.13 15.69
C GLY A 134 16.64 -25.05 16.07
N HIS A 135 16.76 -24.85 17.38
CA HIS A 135 17.73 -24.03 18.14
C HIS A 135 17.33 -22.57 18.46
N SER A 136 17.87 -22.15 19.62
CA SER A 136 17.46 -21.08 20.52
C SER A 136 17.14 -19.74 19.86
N ILE A 137 15.86 -19.38 19.87
CA ILE A 137 15.41 -18.02 19.56
C ILE A 137 15.95 -17.08 20.63
N ASN A 138 16.64 -16.03 20.19
CA ASN A 138 17.09 -14.98 21.08
C ASN A 138 15.87 -14.20 21.61
N PRO A 139 15.65 -14.14 22.94
CA PRO A 139 14.53 -13.41 23.52
C PRO A 139 14.44 -11.93 23.11
N LEU A 140 15.57 -11.33 22.70
CA LEU A 140 15.61 -9.96 22.17
C LEU A 140 14.73 -9.76 20.92
N MET A 141 14.39 -10.82 20.17
CA MET A 141 13.43 -10.73 19.07
C MET A 141 12.06 -10.24 19.55
N TRP A 142 11.56 -10.83 20.65
CA TRP A 142 10.28 -10.46 21.24
C TRP A 142 10.32 -9.05 21.83
N VAL A 143 11.45 -8.66 22.43
CA VAL A 143 11.68 -7.28 22.90
C VAL A 143 11.65 -6.30 21.73
N GLY A 144 12.32 -6.62 20.62
CA GLY A 144 12.29 -5.81 19.40
C GLY A 144 10.88 -5.64 18.86
N MET A 145 10.08 -6.71 18.80
CA MET A 145 8.68 -6.63 18.39
C MET A 145 7.84 -5.76 19.34
N ALA A 146 8.04 -5.89 20.65
CA ALA A 146 7.36 -5.03 21.62
C ALA A 146 7.73 -3.55 21.43
N LEU A 147 9.01 -3.25 21.17
CA LEU A 147 9.45 -1.89 20.88
C LEU A 147 8.87 -1.35 19.57
N VAL A 148 8.73 -2.18 18.54
CA VAL A 148 8.03 -1.80 17.31
C VAL A 148 6.56 -1.47 17.61
N ALA A 149 5.85 -2.31 18.38
CA ALA A 149 4.47 -2.05 18.77
C ALA A 149 4.32 -0.73 19.55
N VAL A 150 5.22 -0.48 20.52
CA VAL A 150 5.26 0.80 21.25
C VAL A 150 5.53 1.96 20.28
N GLY A 151 6.50 1.82 19.37
CA GLY A 151 6.80 2.84 18.36
C GLY A 151 5.61 3.16 17.46
N ILE A 152 4.85 2.14 17.03
CA ILE A 152 3.61 2.32 16.27
C ILE A 152 2.60 3.12 17.10
N CYS A 153 2.34 2.74 18.35
CA CYS A 153 1.38 3.44 19.21
C CYS A 153 1.78 4.90 19.46
N LEU A 154 3.06 5.15 19.73
CA LEU A 154 3.57 6.50 19.95
C LEU A 154 3.49 7.36 18.68
N THR A 155 3.91 6.83 17.54
CA THR A 155 3.86 7.57 16.27
C THR A 155 2.42 7.82 15.82
N ALA A 156 1.54 6.84 15.93
CA ALA A 156 0.12 7.00 15.63
C ALA A 156 -0.57 7.99 16.58
N GLY A 157 -0.25 7.94 17.88
CA GLY A 157 -0.89 8.77 18.90
C GLY A 157 -0.40 10.22 18.93
N PHE A 158 0.88 10.46 18.61
CA PHE A 158 1.51 11.78 18.72
C PHE A 158 1.89 12.42 17.38
N ALA A 159 1.68 11.76 16.24
CA ALA A 159 1.87 12.39 14.95
C ALA A 159 0.96 13.63 14.82
N PRO A 160 1.47 14.76 14.29
CA PRO A 160 0.66 15.94 14.04
C PRO A 160 -0.49 15.56 13.08
N HIS A 161 -1.71 15.62 13.59
CA HIS A 161 -2.89 15.40 12.77
C HIS A 161 -3.06 16.65 11.91
N GLY A 162 -3.01 16.50 10.59
CA GLY A 162 -3.37 17.59 9.66
C GLY A 162 -4.74 18.17 10.05
N PRO A 163 -4.97 19.47 9.81
CA PRO A 163 -6.16 20.16 10.32
C PRO A 163 -7.43 19.37 9.98
N PRO A 164 -8.37 19.24 10.93
CA PRO A 164 -9.58 18.45 10.73
C PRO A 164 -10.28 18.98 9.48
N LYS A 165 -10.54 18.08 8.53
CA LYS A 165 -11.41 18.39 7.39
C LYS A 165 -12.76 18.74 8.02
N LYS A 166 -13.10 20.03 8.06
CA LYS A 166 -14.41 20.53 8.48
C LYS A 166 -15.42 19.63 7.78
N VAL A 167 -16.22 18.90 8.56
CA VAL A 167 -17.43 18.28 8.04
C VAL A 167 -18.25 19.45 7.55
N VAL A 168 -18.18 19.74 6.26
CA VAL A 168 -19.20 20.55 5.61
C VAL A 168 -20.42 19.65 5.67
N THR A 169 -21.22 19.86 6.71
CA THR A 169 -22.63 19.49 6.70
C THR A 169 -23.16 20.10 5.41
N ALA A 170 -23.28 19.27 4.38
CA ALA A 170 -24.03 19.66 3.21
C ALA A 170 -25.47 19.81 3.70
N GLU A 171 -25.89 21.06 3.88
CA GLU A 171 -27.31 21.40 3.83
C GLU A 171 -27.87 20.74 2.57
N PRO A 172 -29.05 20.11 2.63
CA PRO A 172 -29.62 19.43 1.48
C PRO A 172 -29.84 20.47 0.38
N SER A 173 -29.01 20.40 -0.67
CA SER A 173 -29.19 21.18 -1.87
C SER A 173 -30.45 20.65 -2.57
N ALA A 174 -31.34 21.56 -2.94
CA ALA A 174 -32.68 21.32 -3.49
C ALA A 174 -32.72 20.58 -4.85
N ALA A 175 -31.69 19.82 -5.20
CA ALA A 175 -31.62 18.98 -6.39
C ALA A 175 -32.28 17.60 -6.19
N ASP A 176 -32.46 17.11 -4.96
CA ASP A 176 -33.10 15.80 -4.67
C ASP A 176 -34.65 15.85 -4.64
N VAL A 177 -35.29 17.02 -4.77
CA VAL A 177 -36.77 17.13 -4.77
C VAL A 177 -37.36 17.13 -6.19
N ALA A 178 -36.54 17.35 -7.22
CA ALA A 178 -37.02 17.44 -8.61
C ALA A 178 -37.24 16.08 -9.29
N GLU A 179 -36.68 14.98 -8.78
CA GLU A 179 -36.79 13.66 -9.42
C GLU A 179 -38.05 12.87 -8.98
N THR A 180 -38.83 13.36 -8.00
CA THR A 180 -40.05 12.67 -7.50
C THR A 180 -41.37 13.23 -8.06
N THR A 181 -41.39 14.25 -8.93
CA THR A 181 -42.65 14.88 -9.39
C THR A 181 -42.87 14.97 -10.91
N ALA A 182 -42.15 14.18 -11.73
CA ALA A 182 -42.57 14.02 -13.13
C ALA A 182 -43.84 13.16 -13.21
N PRO A 183 -44.98 13.68 -13.73
CA PRO A 183 -46.21 12.91 -13.85
C PRO A 183 -46.07 11.87 -14.97
N VAL A 184 -46.60 10.68 -14.72
CA VAL A 184 -46.80 9.61 -15.71
C VAL A 184 -47.66 10.18 -16.85
N VAL A 185 -47.04 10.43 -18.01
CA VAL A 185 -47.77 10.68 -19.25
C VAL A 185 -48.21 9.32 -19.78
N VAL A 186 -49.52 9.09 -19.75
CA VAL A 186 -50.19 8.01 -20.48
C VAL A 186 -50.25 8.47 -21.93
N ASP A 187 -49.48 7.83 -22.80
CA ASP A 187 -49.67 7.94 -24.26
C ASP A 187 -50.97 7.23 -24.63
N ASP A 188 -52.03 8.02 -24.88
CA ASP A 188 -53.22 7.60 -25.64
C ASP A 188 -52.86 7.67 -27.13
N ASP A 189 -52.82 6.50 -27.77
CA ASP A 189 -52.51 6.28 -29.19
C ASP A 189 -53.68 6.77 -30.08
N PRO A 190 -53.45 7.64 -31.09
CA PRO A 190 -54.47 8.00 -32.06
C PRO A 190 -54.32 7.20 -33.37
N ASP A 191 -55.34 6.36 -33.62
CA ASP A 191 -55.80 5.82 -34.92
C ASP A 191 -54.94 4.76 -35.66
N ASN A 192 -55.16 3.46 -35.37
CA ASN A 192 -55.46 2.35 -36.32
C ASN A 192 -55.32 0.95 -35.67
#